data_AF-A0A953DDB3-F1
#
_entry.id   AF-A0A953DDB3-F1
#
_cell.length_a   1.000
_cell.length_b   1.000
_cell.length_c   1.000
_cell.angle_alpha   90.00
_cell.angle_beta   90.00
_cell.angle_gamma   90.00
#
_symmetry.space_group_name_H-M   'P 1'
#
loop_
_entity.id
_entity.type
_entity.pdbx_description
1 polymer ?
#
loop_
_entity_poly.entity_id
_entity_poly.type
_entity_poly.pdbx_seq_one_letter_code
_entity_poly.pdbx_strand_id
1 'polypeptide(L)'
;MNRIGIAAGLISLFGVALGLITAWFCKDSFATWGQMLARGFSYGIPWLYHFGMWGDATIMTFIIVKVTSRFWLVWKLGPCLAWAAVSIVIGFAACWLYDKSTIPESHTIGGTRTVTGWVHLFYTSYAIWFILMFYFSTPHELIPPSFACWMSFGLTFHVFVGTHSVLKLWDPARFGFKPFSVADLGPTGAVATATAGLAYYIVRFR
;
A
#
# COMPACT_ATOMS: atom_id res chain seq x y z
N MET A 1 6.69 -27.60 11.68
CA MET A 1 6.55 -26.21 11.16
C MET A 1 5.07 -25.89 10.98
N ASN A 2 4.58 -24.80 11.57
CA ASN A 2 3.19 -24.37 11.37
C ASN A 2 3.02 -23.88 9.91
N ARG A 3 2.10 -24.52 9.18
CA ARG A 3 1.82 -24.28 7.74
C ARG A 3 1.48 -22.81 7.43
N ILE A 4 1.00 -22.07 8.43
CA ILE A 4 0.65 -20.64 8.34
C ILE A 4 1.88 -19.76 8.09
N GLY A 5 3.07 -20.12 8.59
CA GLY A 5 4.27 -19.29 8.50
C GLY A 5 5.02 -19.48 7.19
N ILE A 6 4.94 -20.70 6.66
CA ILE A 6 5.35 -20.97 5.28
C ILE A 6 4.45 -20.16 4.34
N ALA A 7 3.13 -20.18 4.56
CA ALA A 7 2.21 -19.36 3.77
C ALA A 7 2.50 -17.85 3.89
N ALA A 8 2.65 -17.31 5.11
CA ALA A 8 2.96 -15.89 5.31
C ALA A 8 4.32 -15.47 4.70
N GLY A 9 5.33 -16.34 4.81
CA GLY A 9 6.64 -16.12 4.18
C GLY A 9 6.57 -16.15 2.65
N LEU A 10 5.85 -17.12 2.08
CA LEU A 10 5.62 -17.22 0.64
C LEU A 10 4.80 -16.04 0.09
N ILE A 11 3.79 -15.56 0.83
CA ILE A 11 2.99 -14.41 0.39
C ILE A 11 3.81 -13.11 0.50
N SER A 12 4.68 -12.97 1.50
CA SER A 12 5.61 -11.84 1.59
C SER A 12 6.62 -11.84 0.44
N LEU A 13 7.15 -13.02 0.07
CA LEU A 13 8.00 -13.18 -1.11
C LEU A 13 7.25 -12.90 -2.41
N PHE A 14 5.97 -13.26 -2.48
CA PHE A 14 5.11 -12.97 -3.63
C PHE A 14 4.92 -11.46 -3.83
N GLY A 15 4.70 -10.69 -2.76
CA GLY A 15 4.59 -9.22 -2.84
C GLY A 15 5.89 -8.56 -3.35
N VAL A 16 7.04 -9.01 -2.84
CA VAL A 16 8.36 -8.55 -3.33
C VAL A 16 8.57 -8.93 -4.79
N ALA A 17 8.26 -10.17 -5.15
CA ALA A 17 8.35 -10.65 -6.53
C ALA A 17 7.47 -9.83 -7.47
N LEU A 18 6.24 -9.50 -7.07
CA LEU A 18 5.33 -8.66 -7.86
C LEU A 18 5.90 -7.26 -8.10
N GLY A 19 6.49 -6.64 -7.06
CA GLY A 19 7.15 -5.35 -7.17
C GLY A 19 8.36 -5.37 -8.11
N LEU A 20 9.20 -6.42 -8.01
CA LEU A 20 10.35 -6.61 -8.88
C LEU A 20 9.97 -6.95 -10.33
N ILE A 21 8.91 -7.75 -10.52
CA ILE A 21 8.35 -8.06 -11.84
C ILE A 21 7.82 -6.78 -12.49
N THR A 22 7.10 -5.95 -11.74
CA THR A 22 6.58 -4.67 -12.25
C THR A 22 7.74 -3.72 -12.60
N ALA A 23 8.78 -3.65 -11.75
CA ALA A 23 10.00 -2.90 -12.04
C ALA A 23 10.71 -3.38 -13.32
N TRP A 24 10.77 -4.71 -13.51
CA TRP A 24 11.34 -5.31 -14.72
C TRP A 24 10.55 -4.93 -15.97
N PHE A 25 9.23 -5.02 -15.93
CA PHE A 25 8.37 -4.61 -17.06
C PHE A 25 8.44 -3.09 -17.35
N CYS A 26 8.70 -2.25 -16.34
CA CYS A 26 8.83 -0.80 -16.53
C CYS A 26 10.20 -0.36 -17.08
N LYS A 27 11.23 -1.22 -17.00
CA LYS A 27 12.63 -0.89 -17.35
C LYS A 27 12.81 -0.41 -18.78
N ASP A 28 12.09 -1.00 -19.74
CA ASP A 28 12.40 -0.82 -21.15
C ASP A 28 11.61 0.31 -21.83
N SER A 29 10.83 1.12 -21.09
CA SER A 29 9.86 2.03 -21.73
C SER A 29 9.28 3.17 -20.90
N PHE A 30 9.29 3.10 -19.56
CA PHE A 30 8.58 4.05 -18.70
C PHE A 30 9.38 4.44 -17.44
N ALA A 31 10.69 4.15 -17.41
CA ALA A 31 11.52 4.44 -16.25
C ALA A 31 11.75 5.95 -16.05
N THR A 32 11.95 6.68 -17.15
CA THR A 32 12.22 8.13 -17.16
C THR A 32 11.21 8.89 -18.00
N TRP A 33 11.16 10.21 -17.82
CA TRP A 33 10.32 11.07 -18.66
C TRP A 33 10.64 11.00 -20.14
N GLY A 34 11.93 10.96 -20.50
CA GLY A 34 12.35 10.85 -21.89
C GLY A 34 11.82 9.59 -22.57
N GLN A 35 11.78 8.46 -21.84
CA GLN A 35 11.23 7.20 -22.37
C GLN A 35 9.71 7.26 -22.56
N MET A 36 8.98 7.85 -21.60
CA MET A 36 7.53 8.03 -21.72
C MET A 36 7.17 8.92 -22.92
N LEU A 37 7.85 10.06 -23.06
CA LEU A 37 7.63 11.01 -24.15
C LEU A 37 8.00 10.40 -25.51
N ALA A 38 9.09 9.63 -25.59
CA ALA A 38 9.47 8.92 -26.81
C ALA A 38 8.42 7.90 -27.28
N ARG A 39 7.51 7.49 -26.39
CA ARG A 39 6.37 6.61 -26.69
C ARG A 39 5.04 7.34 -26.86
N GLY A 40 5.05 8.67 -26.85
CA GLY A 40 3.86 9.49 -27.03
C GLY A 40 3.02 9.68 -25.77
N PHE A 41 3.54 9.32 -24.59
CA PHE A 41 2.85 9.57 -23.32
C PHE A 41 3.27 10.90 -22.73
N SER A 42 2.36 11.88 -22.73
CA SER A 42 2.54 13.21 -22.13
C SER A 42 2.01 13.33 -20.70
N TYR A 43 1.51 12.23 -20.14
CA TYR A 43 0.87 12.17 -18.82
C TYR A 43 1.33 10.93 -18.04
N GLY A 44 1.11 10.94 -16.72
CA GLY A 44 1.45 9.85 -15.80
C GLY A 44 2.60 10.23 -14.86
N ILE A 45 3.24 9.24 -14.23
CA ILE A 45 4.45 9.44 -13.44
C ILE A 45 5.45 8.36 -13.86
N PRO A 46 6.68 8.73 -14.27
CA PRO A 46 7.70 7.76 -14.62
C PRO A 46 8.03 6.87 -13.42
N TRP A 47 8.36 5.61 -13.68
CA TRP A 47 8.53 4.60 -12.64
C TRP A 47 9.54 4.99 -11.55
N LEU A 48 10.63 5.68 -11.91
CA LEU A 48 11.60 6.18 -10.91
C LEU A 48 11.01 7.16 -9.88
N TYR A 49 9.94 7.85 -10.24
CA TYR A 49 9.23 8.78 -9.39
C TYR A 49 7.91 8.19 -8.87
N HIS A 50 7.62 6.92 -9.18
CA HIS A 50 6.41 6.26 -8.74
C HIS A 50 6.56 5.77 -7.29
N PHE A 51 6.58 6.73 -6.37
CA PHE A 51 6.90 6.52 -4.96
C PHE A 51 5.96 5.56 -4.21
N GLY A 52 4.73 5.33 -4.69
CA GLY A 52 3.86 4.26 -4.16
C GLY A 52 4.52 2.88 -4.27
N MET A 53 4.97 2.52 -5.46
CA MET A 53 5.66 1.24 -5.71
C MET A 53 6.96 1.11 -4.92
N TRP A 54 7.75 2.19 -4.82
CA TRP A 54 8.96 2.17 -4.01
C TRP A 54 8.64 2.03 -2.52
N GLY A 55 7.58 2.69 -2.06
CA GLY A 55 7.05 2.53 -0.70
C GLY A 55 6.59 1.10 -0.44
N ASP A 56 5.97 0.43 -1.42
CA ASP A 56 5.56 -0.97 -1.29
C ASP A 56 6.78 -1.89 -1.12
N ALA A 57 7.77 -1.72 -2.00
CA ALA A 57 8.98 -2.53 -2.02
C ALA A 57 9.88 -2.34 -0.79
N THR A 58 9.93 -1.11 -0.23
CA THR A 58 10.86 -0.78 0.85
C THR A 58 10.19 -0.71 2.22
N ILE A 59 9.08 0.02 2.35
CA ILE A 59 8.42 0.28 3.64
C ILE A 59 7.45 -0.85 3.95
N MET A 60 6.49 -1.12 3.06
CA MET A 60 5.45 -2.12 3.32
C MET A 60 6.03 -3.53 3.42
N THR A 61 6.95 -3.89 2.53
CA THR A 61 7.65 -5.17 2.61
C THR A 61 8.35 -5.35 3.96
N PHE A 62 9.08 -4.34 4.43
CA PHE A 62 9.78 -4.41 5.71
C PHE A 62 8.82 -4.54 6.89
N ILE A 63 7.75 -3.75 6.89
CA ILE A 63 6.65 -3.84 7.86
C ILE A 63 6.06 -5.24 7.87
N ILE A 64 5.75 -5.79 6.70
CA ILE A 64 5.10 -7.08 6.54
C ILE A 64 6.00 -8.19 7.09
N VAL A 65 7.27 -8.21 6.67
CA VAL A 65 8.26 -9.19 7.16
C VAL A 65 8.45 -9.06 8.67
N LYS A 66 8.53 -7.85 9.22
CA LYS A 66 8.78 -7.63 10.65
C LYS A 66 7.60 -8.08 11.52
N VAL A 67 6.37 -7.78 11.11
CA VAL A 67 5.16 -8.17 11.84
C VAL A 67 4.88 -9.67 11.65
N THR A 68 4.97 -10.20 10.41
CA THR A 68 4.79 -11.64 10.17
C THR A 68 5.78 -12.44 11.00
N SER A 69 7.08 -12.17 10.91
CA SER A 69 8.11 -12.93 11.64
C SER A 69 7.89 -12.98 13.16
N ARG A 70 7.23 -11.97 13.73
CA ARG A 70 6.94 -11.89 15.16
C ARG A 70 5.60 -12.50 15.58
N PHE A 71 4.55 -12.33 14.79
CA PHE A 71 3.17 -12.60 15.23
C PHE A 71 2.45 -13.70 14.44
N TRP A 72 3.03 -14.23 13.37
CA TRP A 72 2.33 -15.20 12.51
C TRP A 72 1.85 -16.46 13.26
N LEU A 73 2.58 -16.89 14.29
CA LEU A 73 2.27 -18.10 15.05
C LEU A 73 0.99 -17.97 15.89
N VAL A 74 0.61 -16.75 16.27
CA VAL A 74 -0.58 -16.50 17.09
C VAL A 74 -1.84 -16.28 16.26
N TRP A 75 -1.69 -16.15 14.93
CA TRP A 75 -2.82 -15.95 14.04
C TRP A 75 -3.57 -17.25 13.77
N LYS A 76 -4.88 -17.18 13.97
CA LYS A 76 -5.80 -18.31 13.75
C LYS A 76 -6.36 -18.24 12.34
N LEU A 77 -6.56 -19.42 11.71
CA LEU A 77 -7.06 -19.52 10.34
C LEU A 77 -8.41 -18.82 10.14
N GLY A 78 -9.34 -18.93 11.09
CA GLY A 78 -10.66 -18.31 11.01
C GLY A 78 -10.60 -16.79 10.80
N PRO A 79 -10.00 -16.02 11.74
CA PRO A 79 -9.74 -14.59 11.56
C PRO A 79 -8.96 -14.27 10.28
N CYS A 80 -7.94 -15.05 9.91
CA CYS A 80 -7.22 -14.84 8.65
C CYS A 80 -8.16 -14.83 7.44
N LEU A 81 -9.06 -15.82 7.33
CA LEU A 81 -10.01 -15.93 6.22
C LEU A 81 -11.06 -14.81 6.26
N ALA A 82 -11.59 -14.49 7.45
CA ALA A 82 -12.57 -13.42 7.62
C ALA A 82 -11.99 -12.06 7.18
N TRP A 83 -10.79 -11.71 7.65
CA TRP A 83 -10.16 -10.47 7.25
C TRP A 83 -9.72 -10.45 5.79
N ALA A 84 -9.42 -11.61 5.20
CA ALA A 84 -9.09 -11.68 3.77
C ALA A 84 -10.32 -11.36 2.92
N ALA A 85 -11.50 -11.87 3.30
CA ALA A 85 -12.75 -11.50 2.63
C ALA A 85 -13.04 -10.00 2.76
N VAL A 86 -12.91 -9.44 3.98
CA VAL A 86 -13.12 -8.01 4.24
C VAL A 86 -12.15 -7.16 3.41
N SER A 87 -10.86 -7.52 3.37
CA SER A 87 -9.86 -6.74 2.65
C SER A 87 -10.08 -6.76 1.13
N ILE A 88 -10.50 -7.90 0.58
CA ILE A 88 -10.87 -8.03 -0.83
C ILE A 88 -12.06 -7.12 -1.15
N VAL A 89 -13.09 -7.10 -0.30
CA VAL A 89 -14.25 -6.22 -0.48
C VAL A 89 -13.83 -4.75 -0.46
N ILE A 90 -12.98 -4.35 0.49
CA ILE A 90 -12.45 -2.97 0.56
C ILE A 90 -11.66 -2.64 -0.71
N GLY A 91 -10.77 -3.54 -1.15
CA GLY A 91 -10.00 -3.36 -2.38
C GLY A 91 -10.90 -3.17 -3.60
N PHE A 92 -11.92 -4.03 -3.77
CA PHE A 92 -12.86 -3.92 -4.88
C PHE A 92 -13.67 -2.64 -4.84
N ALA A 93 -14.11 -2.22 -3.65
CA ALA A 93 -14.81 -0.95 -3.47
C ALA A 93 -13.93 0.24 -3.85
N ALA A 94 -12.66 0.25 -3.45
CA ALA A 94 -11.69 1.28 -3.83
C ALA A 94 -11.47 1.31 -5.35
N CYS A 95 -11.23 0.15 -5.97
CA CYS A 95 -11.06 0.09 -7.42
C CYS A 95 -12.34 0.47 -8.19
N TRP A 96 -13.52 0.14 -7.67
CA TRP A 96 -14.79 0.57 -8.26
C TRP A 96 -14.95 2.09 -8.23
N LEU A 97 -14.53 2.77 -7.15
CA LEU A 97 -14.50 4.23 -7.10
C LEU A 97 -13.56 4.82 -8.18
N TYR A 98 -12.41 4.19 -8.40
CA TYR A 98 -11.48 4.58 -9.47
C TYR A 98 -12.04 4.33 -10.87
N ASP A 99 -12.78 3.24 -11.10
CA ASP A 99 -13.46 2.99 -12.38
C ASP A 99 -14.52 4.06 -12.69
N LYS A 100 -15.09 4.69 -11.66
CA LYS A 100 -16.06 5.79 -11.77
C LYS A 100 -15.42 7.18 -11.73
N SER A 101 -14.12 7.27 -11.49
CA SER A 101 -13.40 8.53 -11.44
C SER A 101 -13.18 9.08 -12.85
N THR A 102 -13.20 10.41 -12.98
CA THR A 102 -12.79 11.12 -14.19
C THR A 102 -11.30 11.48 -14.18
N ILE A 103 -10.60 11.14 -13.09
CA ILE A 103 -9.16 11.40 -12.94
C ILE A 103 -8.40 10.38 -13.79
N PRO A 104 -7.55 10.82 -14.74
CA PRO A 104 -6.71 9.90 -15.50
C PRO A 104 -5.77 9.13 -14.58
N GLU A 105 -5.82 7.80 -14.62
CA GLU A 105 -5.05 6.93 -13.75
C GLU A 105 -4.60 5.66 -14.47
N SER A 106 -3.38 5.19 -14.22
CA SER A 106 -2.86 3.97 -14.87
C SER A 106 -3.63 2.70 -14.53
N HIS A 107 -4.40 2.71 -13.43
CA HIS A 107 -5.22 1.58 -13.00
C HIS A 107 -6.52 1.45 -13.81
N THR A 108 -6.99 2.53 -14.45
CA THR A 108 -8.25 2.57 -15.20
C THR A 108 -8.12 3.40 -16.49
N ILE A 109 -8.44 2.82 -17.64
CA ILE A 109 -8.42 3.53 -18.93
C ILE A 109 -9.82 3.42 -19.54
N GLY A 110 -10.44 4.57 -19.82
CA GLY A 110 -11.81 4.61 -20.38
C GLY A 110 -12.85 3.94 -19.47
N GLY A 111 -12.71 4.07 -18.14
CA GLY A 111 -13.59 3.42 -17.16
C GLY A 111 -13.42 1.90 -17.07
N THR A 112 -12.43 1.32 -17.75
CA THR A 112 -12.11 -0.11 -17.69
C THR A 112 -10.81 -0.31 -16.93
N ARG A 113 -10.80 -1.26 -16.00
CA ARG A 113 -9.63 -1.61 -15.21
C ARG A 113 -8.53 -2.23 -16.06
N THR A 114 -7.32 -1.70 -15.95
CA THR A 114 -6.14 -2.24 -16.64
C THR A 114 -5.58 -3.45 -15.91
N VAL A 115 -4.63 -4.16 -16.53
CA VAL A 115 -3.87 -5.23 -15.86
C VAL A 115 -3.18 -4.70 -14.60
N THR A 116 -2.60 -3.50 -14.67
CA THR A 116 -1.98 -2.84 -13.51
C THR A 116 -3.00 -2.57 -12.41
N GLY A 117 -4.22 -2.16 -12.76
CA GLY A 117 -5.32 -1.99 -11.79
C GLY A 117 -5.68 -3.29 -11.07
N TRP A 118 -5.71 -4.42 -11.78
CA TRP A 118 -5.93 -5.73 -11.17
C TRP A 118 -4.79 -6.16 -10.25
N VAL A 119 -3.54 -5.95 -10.68
CA VAL A 119 -2.37 -6.22 -9.85
C VAL A 119 -2.41 -5.38 -8.57
N HIS A 120 -2.71 -4.08 -8.70
CA HIS A 120 -2.90 -3.15 -7.58
C HIS A 120 -3.97 -3.62 -6.60
N LEU A 121 -5.13 -4.02 -7.10
CA LEU A 121 -6.20 -4.56 -6.28
C LEU A 121 -5.72 -5.70 -5.38
N PHE A 122 -4.99 -6.68 -5.95
CA PHE A 122 -4.56 -7.85 -5.19
C PHE A 122 -3.56 -7.51 -4.10
N TYR A 123 -2.50 -6.75 -4.41
CA TYR A 123 -1.51 -6.45 -3.38
C TYR A 123 -2.02 -5.45 -2.35
N THR A 124 -2.89 -4.51 -2.72
CA THR A 124 -3.53 -3.59 -1.76
C THR A 124 -4.49 -4.35 -0.85
N SER A 125 -5.26 -5.29 -1.38
CA SER A 125 -6.10 -6.19 -0.55
C SER A 125 -5.27 -7.02 0.42
N TYR A 126 -4.08 -7.46 0.00
CA TYR A 126 -3.14 -8.16 0.89
C TYR A 126 -2.57 -7.24 1.97
N ALA A 127 -2.17 -6.01 1.63
CA ALA A 127 -1.70 -5.03 2.60
C ALA A 127 -2.79 -4.68 3.63
N ILE A 128 -4.03 -4.49 3.19
CA ILE A 128 -5.17 -4.23 4.09
C ILE A 128 -5.43 -5.44 5.00
N TRP A 129 -5.46 -6.65 4.44
CA TRP A 129 -5.59 -7.89 5.22
C TRP A 129 -4.54 -7.94 6.33
N PHE A 130 -3.30 -7.63 5.97
CA PHE A 130 -2.18 -7.64 6.89
C PHE A 130 -2.34 -6.66 8.05
N ILE A 131 -2.76 -5.43 7.74
CA ILE A 131 -3.04 -4.39 8.73
C ILE A 131 -4.16 -4.84 9.67
N LEU A 132 -5.24 -5.44 9.13
CA LEU A 132 -6.35 -5.95 9.93
C LEU A 132 -5.90 -7.11 10.84
N MET A 133 -5.07 -8.02 10.34
CA MET A 133 -4.50 -9.10 11.15
C MET A 133 -3.63 -8.57 12.29
N PHE A 134 -2.80 -7.55 12.03
CA PHE A 134 -1.99 -6.92 13.06
C PHE A 134 -2.85 -6.25 14.14
N TYR A 135 -3.78 -5.37 13.79
CA TYR A 135 -4.52 -4.57 14.77
C TYR A 135 -5.65 -5.34 15.47
N PHE A 136 -6.32 -6.29 14.79
CA PHE A 136 -7.54 -6.92 15.32
C PHE A 136 -7.38 -8.40 15.66
N SER A 137 -6.35 -9.08 15.14
CA SER A 137 -6.15 -10.52 15.39
C SER A 137 -4.90 -10.86 16.18
N THR A 138 -4.02 -9.89 16.41
CA THR A 138 -2.85 -10.06 17.27
C THR A 138 -3.24 -9.68 18.70
N PRO A 139 -3.09 -10.58 19.69
CA PRO A 139 -3.40 -10.27 21.08
C PRO A 139 -2.62 -9.04 21.55
N HIS A 140 -3.32 -8.05 22.12
CA HIS A 140 -2.77 -6.72 22.42
C HIS A 140 -1.63 -6.76 23.45
N GLU A 141 -1.67 -7.72 24.37
CA GLU A 141 -0.62 -8.00 25.35
C GLU A 141 0.72 -8.36 24.70
N LEU A 142 0.70 -8.88 23.47
CA LEU A 142 1.90 -9.24 22.72
C LEU A 142 2.48 -8.08 21.92
N ILE A 143 1.76 -6.96 21.75
CA ILE A 143 2.16 -5.82 20.91
C ILE A 143 2.69 -4.69 21.81
N PRO A 144 4.02 -4.46 21.90
CA PRO A 144 4.56 -3.34 22.66
C PRO A 144 4.02 -1.98 22.14
N PRO A 145 3.81 -0.97 23.01
CA PRO A 145 3.32 0.35 22.59
C PRO A 145 4.19 0.99 21.51
N SER A 146 5.51 0.92 21.70
CA SER A 146 6.50 1.42 20.75
C SER A 146 6.40 0.74 19.38
N PHE A 147 6.06 -0.56 19.36
CA PHE A 147 5.92 -1.32 18.13
C PHE A 147 4.63 -0.94 17.38
N ALA A 148 3.52 -0.73 18.10
CA ALA A 148 2.29 -0.20 17.52
C ALA A 148 2.49 1.21 16.95
N CYS A 149 3.17 2.11 17.68
CA CYS A 149 3.50 3.45 17.19
C CYS A 149 4.41 3.42 15.96
N TRP A 150 5.44 2.58 15.97
CA TRP A 150 6.33 2.40 14.82
C TRP A 150 5.55 1.95 13.58
N MET A 151 4.63 1.00 13.76
CA MET A 151 3.78 0.51 12.68
C MET A 151 2.86 1.61 12.12
N SER A 152 2.15 2.34 12.99
CA SER A 152 1.27 3.45 12.58
C SER A 152 2.05 4.55 11.85
N PHE A 153 3.24 4.90 12.35
CA PHE A 153 4.11 5.87 11.69
C PHE A 153 4.57 5.38 10.32
N GLY A 154 5.03 4.12 10.22
CA GLY A 154 5.47 3.53 8.97
C GLY A 154 4.37 3.49 7.90
N LEU A 155 3.15 3.10 8.28
CA LEU A 155 1.98 3.14 7.40
C LEU A 155 1.64 4.56 6.94
N THR A 156 1.60 5.51 7.87
CA THR A 156 1.30 6.91 7.57
C THR A 156 2.32 7.50 6.61
N PHE A 157 3.60 7.24 6.87
CA PHE A 157 4.69 7.69 6.02
C PHE A 157 4.63 7.04 4.63
N HIS A 158 4.35 5.73 4.56
CA HIS A 158 4.15 5.04 3.29
C HIS A 158 3.03 5.68 2.47
N VAL A 159 1.87 5.96 3.08
CA VAL A 159 0.74 6.61 2.37
C VAL A 159 1.11 8.02 1.93
N PHE A 160 1.77 8.81 2.77
CA PHE A 160 2.23 10.16 2.41
C PHE A 160 3.17 10.17 1.19
N VAL A 161 4.09 9.21 1.14
CA VAL A 161 5.01 9.04 0.02
C VAL A 161 4.27 8.49 -1.21
N GLY A 162 3.36 7.53 -1.01
CA GLY A 162 2.61 6.84 -2.06
C GLY A 162 1.53 7.67 -2.73
N THR A 163 0.92 8.63 -2.04
CA THR A 163 0.01 9.63 -2.64
C THR A 163 0.75 10.72 -3.42
N HIS A 164 2.07 10.59 -3.55
CA HIS A 164 2.97 11.54 -4.20
C HIS A 164 2.94 12.93 -3.57
N SER A 165 2.53 13.07 -2.30
CA SER A 165 2.57 14.36 -1.59
C SER A 165 3.97 14.97 -1.59
N VAL A 166 5.01 14.14 -1.51
CA VAL A 166 6.41 14.58 -1.63
C VAL A 166 6.70 15.22 -2.99
N LEU A 167 6.23 14.63 -4.09
CA LEU A 167 6.42 15.20 -5.42
C LEU A 167 5.66 16.51 -5.61
N LYS A 168 4.44 16.59 -5.07
CA LYS A 168 3.61 17.80 -5.08
C LYS A 168 4.25 18.95 -4.29
N LEU A 169 5.03 18.65 -3.25
CA LEU A 169 5.80 19.64 -2.48
C LEU A 169 7.10 20.04 -3.17
N TRP A 170 7.75 19.10 -3.87
CA TRP A 170 9.05 19.35 -4.49
C TRP A 170 8.95 20.16 -5.79
N ASP A 171 8.16 19.70 -6.76
CA ASP A 171 8.03 20.35 -8.06
C ASP A 171 6.73 19.92 -8.77
N PRO A 172 5.56 20.42 -8.32
CA PRO A 172 4.27 19.96 -8.83
C PRO A 172 4.12 20.19 -10.34
N ALA A 173 4.67 21.29 -10.87
CA ALA A 173 4.60 21.61 -12.29
C ALA A 173 5.32 20.58 -13.16
N ARG A 174 6.52 20.15 -12.75
CA ARG A 174 7.30 19.11 -13.46
C ARG A 174 6.59 17.76 -13.54
N PHE A 175 5.74 17.44 -12.57
CA PHE A 175 5.03 16.17 -12.50
C PHE A 175 3.56 16.26 -12.94
N GLY A 176 3.13 17.41 -13.48
CA GLY A 176 1.75 17.61 -13.93
C GLY A 176 0.73 17.61 -12.80
N PHE A 177 1.17 17.89 -11.56
CA PHE A 177 0.30 18.03 -10.41
C PHE A 177 -0.15 19.47 -10.20
N LYS A 178 -1.30 19.62 -9.55
CA LYS A 178 -1.64 20.88 -8.89
C LYS A 178 -0.69 21.10 -7.71
N PRO A 179 -0.39 22.36 -7.35
CA PRO A 179 0.35 22.66 -6.13
C PRO A 179 -0.27 21.95 -4.92
N PHE A 180 0.59 21.47 -4.03
CA PHE A 180 0.16 20.80 -2.81
C PHE A 180 -0.84 21.66 -2.03
N SER A 181 -1.92 21.02 -1.57
CA SER A 181 -2.95 21.63 -0.74
C SER A 181 -3.20 20.81 0.52
N VAL A 182 -3.81 21.41 1.53
CA VAL A 182 -4.21 20.69 2.75
C VAL A 182 -5.17 19.54 2.43
N ALA A 183 -5.98 19.66 1.36
CA ALA A 183 -6.86 18.58 0.93
C ALA A 183 -6.10 17.32 0.48
N ASP A 184 -4.86 17.46 0.00
CA ASP A 184 -3.99 16.33 -0.36
C ASP A 184 -3.53 15.52 0.86
N LEU A 185 -3.65 16.09 2.07
CA LEU A 185 -3.46 15.36 3.32
C LEU A 185 -4.67 14.50 3.68
N GLY A 186 -5.80 14.56 2.98
CA GLY A 186 -7.00 13.79 3.32
C GLY A 186 -6.71 12.29 3.50
N PRO A 187 -6.13 11.59 2.51
CA PRO A 187 -5.80 10.16 2.63
C PRO A 187 -4.76 9.88 3.73
N THR A 188 -3.68 10.66 3.77
CA THR A 188 -2.61 10.54 4.77
C THR A 188 -3.14 10.75 6.19
N GLY A 189 -3.96 11.77 6.37
CA GLY A 189 -4.62 12.14 7.62
C GLY A 189 -5.61 11.06 8.05
N ALA A 190 -6.42 10.53 7.14
CA ALA A 190 -7.32 9.42 7.45
C ALA A 190 -6.56 8.18 7.96
N VAL A 191 -5.47 7.81 7.29
CA VAL A 191 -4.62 6.68 7.72
C VAL A 191 -3.90 6.98 9.03
N ALA A 192 -3.36 8.18 9.19
CA ALA A 192 -2.73 8.62 10.44
C ALA A 192 -3.71 8.54 11.60
N THR A 193 -4.91 9.10 11.46
CA THR A 193 -5.94 9.10 12.50
C THR A 193 -6.40 7.68 12.82
N ALA A 194 -6.68 6.85 11.80
CA ALA A 194 -7.12 5.48 12.00
C ALA A 194 -6.04 4.65 12.73
N THR A 195 -4.80 4.68 12.24
CA THR A 195 -3.72 3.85 12.80
C THR A 195 -3.19 4.40 14.13
N ALA A 196 -3.18 5.72 14.35
CA ALA A 196 -2.85 6.30 15.64
C ALA A 196 -3.96 6.03 16.67
N GLY A 197 -5.23 6.07 16.28
CA GLY A 197 -6.35 5.69 17.14
C GLY A 197 -6.28 4.23 17.57
N LEU A 198 -5.97 3.33 16.63
CA LEU A 198 -5.76 1.91 16.94
C LEU A 198 -4.52 1.67 17.80
N ALA A 199 -3.41 2.35 17.54
CA ALA A 199 -2.23 2.28 18.40
C ALA A 199 -2.55 2.79 19.81
N TYR A 200 -3.23 3.93 19.94
CA TYR A 200 -3.67 4.48 21.23
C TYR A 200 -4.56 3.50 21.98
N TYR A 201 -5.53 2.88 21.29
CA TYR A 201 -6.38 1.84 21.88
C TYR A 201 -5.55 0.68 22.45
N ILE A 202 -4.59 0.16 21.68
CA ILE A 202 -3.65 -0.89 22.12
C ILE A 202 -2.84 -0.47 23.35
N VAL A 203 -2.46 0.81 23.45
CA VAL A 203 -1.69 1.32 24.58
C VAL A 203 -2.56 1.51 25.82
N ARG A 204 -3.79 1.99 25.65
CA ARG A 204 -4.63 2.46 26.75
C ARG A 204 -5.44 1.36 27.41
N PHE A 205 -5.91 0.37 26.65
CA PHE A 205 -6.82 -0.67 27.12
C PHE A 205 -6.14 -2.03 27.27
N ARG A 206 -4.85 -1.99 27.63
CA ARG A 206 -4.10 -3.14 28.16
C ARG A 206 -4.65 -3.56 29.52
#